data_AF-A0A1H0RAT6-F1
#
_entry.id   AF-A0A1H0RAT6-F1
#
_cell.length_a   1.000
_cell.length_b   1.000
_cell.length_c   1.000
_cell.angle_alpha   90.00
_cell.angle_beta   90.00
_cell.angle_gamma   90.00
#
_symmetry.space_group_name_H-M   'P 1'
#
loop_
_entity.id
_entity.type
_entity.pdbx_description
1 polymer ?
#
loop_
_entity_poly.entity_id
_entity_poly.type
_entity_poly.pdbx_seq_one_letter_code
_entity_poly.pdbx_strand_id
1 'polypeptide(L)' 'MTKRNESFDKDETVAGVEERVQARFPDAQPEVVHEEAVVAVDKYAEAPVKDFVDIIAEREARAAVEESLAADS' A
#
# COMPACT_ATOMS: atom_id res chain seq x y z
N MET A 1 -3.61 -15.85 23.15
CA MET A 1 -4.86 -15.33 22.57
C MET A 1 -4.48 -14.45 21.39
N THR A 2 -4.59 -14.98 20.17
CA THR A 2 -4.52 -14.18 18.95
C THR A 2 -5.89 -14.28 18.31
N LYS A 3 -6.79 -13.39 18.72
CA LYS A 3 -8.03 -13.13 17.98
C LYS A 3 -7.62 -12.31 16.76
N ARG A 4 -7.60 -12.90 15.57
CA ARG A 4 -7.68 -12.15 14.31
C ARG A 4 -8.47 -12.97 13.32
N ASN A 5 -9.79 -12.87 13.48
CA ASN A 5 -10.73 -13.10 12.41
C ASN A 5 -11.54 -11.80 12.32
N GLU A 6 -10.83 -10.70 12.12
CA GLU A 6 -11.43 -9.46 11.62
C GLU A 6 -11.37 -9.62 10.11
N SER A 7 -12.54 -9.66 9.49
CA SER A 7 -12.67 -9.56 8.04
C SER A 7 -11.78 -8.42 7.56
N PHE A 8 -10.79 -8.74 6.72
CA PHE A 8 -9.90 -7.78 6.09
C PHE A 8 -10.73 -6.61 5.53
N ASP A 9 -10.57 -5.43 6.12
CA ASP A 9 -11.19 -4.20 5.66
C ASP A 9 -10.23 -3.51 4.70
N LYS A 10 -10.56 -3.59 3.41
CA LYS A 10 -9.74 -3.07 2.33
C LYS A 10 -9.60 -1.55 2.44
N ASP A 11 -10.69 -0.85 2.77
CA ASP A 11 -10.72 0.61 2.76
C ASP A 11 -9.92 1.15 3.95
N GLU A 12 -10.03 0.52 5.13
CA GLU A 12 -9.18 0.85 6.28
C GLU A 12 -7.70 0.58 6.00
N THR A 13 -7.39 -0.54 5.32
CA THR A 13 -6.01 -0.90 4.97
C THR A 13 -5.41 0.09 3.97
N VAL A 14 -6.17 0.49 2.94
CA VAL A 14 -5.78 1.48 1.93
C VAL A 14 -5.46 2.81 2.60
N ALA A 15 -6.37 3.33 3.44
CA ALA A 15 -6.16 4.59 4.15
C ALA A 15 -4.89 4.58 5.03
N GLY A 16 -4.63 3.46 5.71
CA GLY A 16 -3.41 3.31 6.50
C GLY A 16 -2.13 3.27 5.66
N VAL A 17 -2.16 2.65 4.48
CA VAL A 17 -1.03 2.62 3.55
C VAL A 17 -0.78 4.01 2.96
N GLU A 18 -1.83 4.72 2.53
CA GLU A 18 -1.75 6.08 2.00
C GLU A 18 -1.09 7.04 2.97
N GLU A 19 -1.49 7.04 4.23
CA GLU A 19 -0.94 7.96 5.24
C GLU A 19 0.57 7.74 5.40
N ARG A 20 1.02 6.48 5.41
CA ARG A 20 2.46 6.14 5.53
C ARG A 20 3.24 6.50 4.26
N VAL A 21 2.66 6.27 3.09
CA VAL A 21 3.29 6.59 1.80
C VAL A 21 3.38 8.11 1.63
N GLN A 22 2.32 8.86 1.89
CA GLN A 22 2.33 10.32 1.83
C GLN A 22 3.31 10.94 2.83
N ALA A 23 3.40 10.41 4.05
CA ALA A 23 4.38 10.86 5.04
C ALA A 23 5.84 10.65 4.57
N ARG A 24 6.07 9.63 3.72
CA ARG A 24 7.39 9.32 3.16
C ARG A 24 7.69 10.13 1.89
N PHE A 25 6.66 10.46 1.13
CA PHE A 25 6.72 11.22 -0.12
C PHE A 25 5.81 12.47 -0.03
N PRO A 26 6.18 13.48 0.76
CA PRO A 26 5.31 14.63 1.02
C PRO A 26 5.02 15.46 -0.24
N ASP A 27 5.90 15.40 -1.24
CA ASP A 27 5.77 16.12 -2.50
C ASP A 27 4.97 15.33 -3.57
N ALA A 28 4.61 14.07 -3.29
CA ALA A 28 3.79 13.27 -4.20
C ALA A 28 2.35 13.79 -4.22
N GLN A 29 1.74 13.76 -5.41
CA GLN A 29 0.34 14.13 -5.58
C GLN A 29 -0.56 13.12 -4.84
N PRO A 30 -1.54 13.58 -4.04
CA PRO A 30 -2.40 12.68 -3.25
C PRO A 30 -3.14 11.64 -4.08
N GLU A 31 -3.53 12.01 -5.31
CA GLU A 31 -4.22 11.11 -6.25
C GLU A 31 -3.34 9.93 -6.67
N VAL A 32 -2.05 10.17 -6.92
CA VAL A 32 -1.07 9.13 -7.26
C VAL A 32 -0.83 8.21 -6.06
N VAL A 33 -0.73 8.77 -4.85
CA VAL A 33 -0.56 7.98 -3.62
C VAL A 33 -1.77 7.07 -3.36
N HIS A 34 -2.98 7.58 -3.60
CA HIS A 34 -4.23 6.82 -3.49
C HIS A 34 -4.28 5.66 -4.49
N GLU A 35 -4.03 5.93 -5.79
CA GLU A 35 -4.07 4.91 -6.83
C GLU A 35 -3.08 3.77 -6.57
N GLU A 36 -1.83 4.10 -6.22
CA GLU A 36 -0.80 3.10 -5.94
C GLU A 36 -1.09 2.30 -4.66
N ALA A 37 -1.63 2.94 -3.62
CA ALA A 37 -2.04 2.26 -2.40
C ALA A 37 -3.19 1.27 -2.66
N VAL A 38 -4.20 1.65 -3.46
CA VAL A 38 -5.31 0.79 -3.85
C VAL A 38 -4.80 -0.42 -4.64
N VAL A 39 -3.95 -0.22 -5.64
CA VAL A 39 -3.37 -1.29 -6.46
C VAL A 39 -2.57 -2.28 -5.59
N ALA A 40 -1.73 -1.76 -4.70
CA ALA A 40 -0.90 -2.58 -3.83
C ALA A 40 -1.74 -3.39 -2.84
N VAL A 41 -2.79 -2.82 -2.27
CA VAL A 41 -3.71 -3.53 -1.36
C VAL A 41 -4.57 -4.56 -2.12
N ASP A 42 -5.05 -4.23 -3.32
CA ASP A 42 -5.85 -5.16 -4.13
C ASP A 42 -5.07 -6.42 -4.51
N LYS A 43 -3.77 -6.27 -4.78
CA LYS A 43 -2.89 -7.39 -5.15
C LYS A 43 -2.85 -8.51 -4.10
N TYR A 44 -3.11 -8.20 -2.83
CA TYR A 44 -3.09 -9.19 -1.77
C TYR A 44 -4.44 -9.39 -1.05
N ALA A 45 -5.49 -8.69 -1.47
CA ALA A 45 -6.84 -8.86 -0.92
C ALA A 45 -7.35 -10.30 -1.07
N GLU A 46 -6.93 -11.02 -2.11
CA GLU A 46 -7.27 -12.43 -2.36
C GLU A 46 -6.14 -13.41 -1.99
N ALA A 47 -4.98 -12.91 -1.54
CA ALA A 47 -3.84 -13.77 -1.21
C ALA A 47 -4.05 -14.50 0.13
N PRO A 48 -3.55 -15.74 0.29
CA PRO A 48 -3.66 -16.50 1.54
C PRO A 48 -2.81 -15.92 2.70
N VAL A 49 -2.16 -14.77 2.49
CA VAL A 49 -1.27 -14.07 3.43
C VAL A 49 -1.88 -12.75 3.89
N LYS A 50 -3.19 -12.74 4.18
CA LYS A 50 -3.95 -11.55 4.62
C LYS A 50 -3.34 -10.83 5.82
N ASP A 51 -2.59 -11.53 6.66
CA ASP A 51 -1.88 -10.98 7.83
C ASP A 51 -0.57 -10.24 7.49
N PHE A 52 -0.07 -10.32 6.24
CA PHE A 52 1.21 -9.75 5.82
C PHE A 52 1.09 -8.83 4.59
N VAL A 53 -0.14 -8.55 4.15
CA VAL A 53 -0.46 -7.73 2.98
C VAL A 53 0.17 -6.35 3.07
N ASP A 54 0.09 -5.75 4.25
CA ASP A 54 0.64 -4.43 4.55
C ASP A 54 2.14 -4.34 4.25
N ILE A 55 2.92 -5.32 4.70
CA ILE A 55 4.38 -5.34 4.54
C ILE A 55 4.76 -5.59 3.08
N ILE A 56 4.06 -6.50 2.40
CA ILE A 56 4.40 -6.84 1.01
C ILE A 56 3.98 -5.69 0.07
N ALA A 57 2.79 -5.12 0.28
CA ALA A 57 2.29 -3.95 -0.44
C ALA A 57 3.22 -2.74 -0.28
N GLU A 58 3.68 -2.45 0.93
CA GLU A 58 4.62 -1.35 1.18
C GLU A 58 5.93 -1.53 0.41
N ARG A 59 6.47 -2.76 0.40
CA ARG A 59 7.72 -3.06 -0.31
C ARG A 59 7.57 -2.85 -1.82
N GLU A 60 6.47 -3.30 -2.39
CA GLU A 60 6.22 -3.16 -3.83
C GLU A 60 5.95 -1.71 -4.24
N ALA A 61 5.11 -0.99 -3.49
CA ALA A 61 4.83 0.42 -3.75
C ALA A 61 6.11 1.26 -3.74
N ARG A 62 7.02 0.99 -2.79
CA ARG A 62 8.34 1.65 -2.75
C ARG A 62 9.18 1.40 -4.01
N ALA A 63 9.18 0.17 -4.51
CA ALA A 63 9.97 -0.18 -5.69
C ALA A 63 9.40 0.49 -6.96
N ALA A 64 8.08 0.53 -7.08
CA ALA A 64 7.41 1.19 -8.21
C ALA A 64 7.70 2.70 -8.25
N VAL A 65 7.59 3.38 -7.11
CA VAL A 65 7.89 4.82 -7.01
C VAL A 65 9.35 5.13 -7.37
N GLU A 66 10.29 4.30 -6.91
CA GLU A 66 11.72 4.46 -7.22
C GLU A 66 12.00 4.30 -8.73
N GLU A 67 11.32 3.35 -9.38
CA GLU A 67 11.41 3.14 -10.83
C GLU A 67 10.81 4.31 -11.63
N SER A 68 9.65 4.82 -11.22
CA SER A 68 9.01 5.98 -11.87
C SER A 68 9.87 7.24 -11.80
N LEU A 69 10.51 7.50 -10.64
CA LEU A 69 11.39 8.65 -10.47
C LEU A 69 12.70 8.52 -11.27
N ALA A 70 13.20 7.31 -11.47
CA ALA A 70 14.38 7.04 -12.30
C ALA A 70 14.09 7.15 -13.81
N ALA A 71 12.84 6.95 -14.24
CA ALA A 71 12.43 7.07 -15.63
C ALA A 71 12.22 8.53 -16.10
N ASP A 72 12.00 9.46 -15.17
CA ASP A 72 11.80 10.90 -15.43
C ASP A 72 13.10 11.76 -15.29
N SER A 73 14.27 11.12 -15.11
CA SER A 73 15.60 11.77 -15.00
C SER A 73 16.48 11.54 -16.24
#